data_AF-A0A507ZBF3-F1
#
_entry.id   AF-A0A507ZBF3-F1
#
_cell.length_a   1.000
_cell.length_b   1.000
_cell.length_c   1.000
_cell.angle_alpha   90.00
_cell.angle_beta   90.00
_cell.angle_gamma   90.00
#
_symmetry.space_group_name_H-M   'P 1'
#
loop_
_entity.id
_entity.type
_entity.pdbx_description
1 polymer ?
#
loop_
_entity_poly.entity_id
_entity_poly.type
_entity_poly.pdbx_seq_one_letter_code
_entity_poly.pdbx_strand_id
1 'polypeptide(L)'
;MENKEQLRNEARRLLNCEDFDTCFEVLDIYQNFLFELIMDHPNHNVDSQAESDAKIMLQMIFTKISHLRKNLEGVEYRKDDAFLNRVIDPTIISSLIRNLYETVAIFNLIFIYPDKKEKRTILYNLWVISGLKYRKRFEEAAKLNQSIEKLEAEKKIIEDLKEEIFNTDLFKSLDDKNQKKIITKIRKKDYKIKIDADNVEFLNWQDLTSTLGFTTKMFDNIYNHFSLHTHPTNVAVFQFQGMFGNDKPFLELTYTSLREAIILISIFIADYIKLFPARMEDFERLDLMQQIAINFQNRMARGDNYSINDCLESLE
;
A
#
# COMPACT_ATOMS: atom_id res chain seq x y z
N MET A 1 11.46 -31.48 20.12
CA MET A 1 11.71 -31.65 18.68
C MET A 1 10.39 -31.66 17.91
N GLU A 2 9.42 -32.50 18.28
CA GLU A 2 8.09 -32.60 17.65
C GLU A 2 7.32 -31.26 17.55
N ASN A 3 7.34 -30.43 18.61
CA ASN A 3 6.68 -29.11 18.61
C ASN A 3 7.33 -28.08 17.65
N LYS A 4 8.66 -28.14 17.45
CA LYS A 4 9.37 -27.21 16.55
C LYS A 4 9.18 -27.56 15.07
N GLU A 5 9.11 -28.86 14.78
CA GLU A 5 8.82 -29.33 13.43
C GLU A 5 7.37 -29.04 13.02
N GLN A 6 6.42 -29.20 13.94
CA GLN A 6 5.03 -28.77 13.75
C GLN A 6 4.94 -27.25 13.50
N LEU A 7 5.61 -26.43 14.31
CA LEU A 7 5.68 -24.98 14.11
C LEU A 7 6.23 -24.62 12.72
N ARG A 8 7.31 -25.27 12.28
CA ARG A 8 7.90 -25.04 10.95
C ARG A 8 6.98 -25.44 9.82
N ASN A 9 6.27 -26.56 9.95
CA ASN A 9 5.33 -27.02 8.93
C ASN A 9 4.14 -26.08 8.81
N GLU A 10 3.62 -25.61 9.95
CA GLU A 10 2.52 -24.66 9.97
C GLU A 10 2.93 -23.28 9.45
N ALA A 11 4.10 -22.80 9.85
CA ALA A 11 4.69 -21.60 9.26
C ALA A 11 4.80 -21.78 7.74
N ARG A 12 5.43 -22.85 7.24
CA ARG A 12 5.54 -23.09 5.79
C ARG A 12 4.19 -23.03 5.05
N ARG A 13 3.13 -23.60 5.64
CA ARG A 13 1.77 -23.53 5.08
C ARG A 13 1.34 -22.06 4.89
N LEU A 14 1.32 -21.28 5.98
CA LEU A 14 0.93 -19.86 5.95
C LEU A 14 1.84 -19.02 5.03
N LEU A 15 3.12 -19.36 4.94
CA LEU A 15 4.10 -18.58 4.18
C LEU A 15 4.03 -18.86 2.67
N ASN A 16 3.79 -20.11 2.29
CA ASN A 16 3.69 -20.48 0.89
C ASN A 16 2.35 -20.07 0.28
N CYS A 17 1.28 -20.01 1.08
CA CYS A 17 -0.07 -19.66 0.62
C CYS A 17 -0.47 -20.50 -0.62
N GLU A 18 -0.40 -21.83 -0.48
CA GLU A 18 -0.57 -22.78 -1.60
C GLU A 18 -2.03 -22.99 -2.04
N ASP A 19 -2.98 -22.48 -1.26
CA ASP A 19 -4.42 -22.56 -1.55
C ASP A 19 -5.17 -21.30 -1.07
N PHE A 20 -6.45 -21.19 -1.46
CA PHE A 20 -7.27 -20.02 -1.15
C PHE A 20 -7.54 -19.92 0.35
N ASP A 21 -7.83 -21.04 1.00
CA ASP A 21 -8.19 -21.07 2.41
C ASP A 21 -7.02 -20.55 3.28
N THR A 22 -5.79 -20.94 2.94
CA THR A 22 -4.57 -20.44 3.55
C THR A 22 -4.32 -18.97 3.23
N CYS A 23 -4.54 -18.53 1.99
CA CYS A 23 -4.50 -17.10 1.64
C CYS A 23 -5.48 -16.29 2.49
N PHE A 24 -6.72 -16.79 2.64
CA PHE A 24 -7.75 -16.16 3.47
C PHE A 24 -7.31 -16.10 4.92
N GLU A 25 -6.83 -17.20 5.49
CA GLU A 25 -6.35 -17.23 6.87
C GLU A 25 -5.27 -16.18 7.14
N VAL A 26 -4.29 -16.02 6.24
CA VAL A 26 -3.27 -14.97 6.38
C VAL A 26 -3.87 -13.57 6.28
N LEU A 27 -4.80 -13.35 5.35
CA LEU A 27 -5.52 -12.08 5.24
C LEU A 27 -6.37 -11.79 6.49
N ASP A 28 -6.94 -12.81 7.15
CA ASP A 28 -7.69 -12.69 8.40
C ASP A 28 -6.79 -12.26 9.54
N ILE A 29 -5.62 -12.88 9.67
CA ILE A 29 -4.59 -12.49 10.66
C ILE A 29 -4.26 -11.01 10.47
N TYR A 30 -3.98 -10.59 9.23
CA TYR A 30 -3.62 -9.21 8.94
C TYR A 30 -4.78 -8.26 9.23
N GLN A 31 -5.98 -8.60 8.77
CA GLN A 31 -7.16 -7.75 8.91
C GLN A 31 -7.55 -7.57 10.39
N ASN A 32 -7.49 -8.64 11.19
CA ASN A 32 -7.80 -8.59 12.61
C ASN A 32 -6.79 -7.70 13.34
N PHE A 33 -5.50 -7.89 13.09
CA PHE A 33 -4.47 -7.02 13.67
C PHE A 33 -4.67 -5.55 13.30
N LEU A 34 -4.92 -5.25 12.01
CA LEU A 34 -5.20 -3.88 11.58
C LEU A 34 -6.45 -3.30 12.25
N PHE A 35 -7.50 -4.11 12.43
CA PHE A 35 -8.72 -3.68 13.09
C PHE A 35 -8.48 -3.31 14.55
N GLU A 36 -7.73 -4.12 15.29
CA GLU A 36 -7.36 -3.83 16.68
C GLU A 36 -6.60 -2.51 16.78
N LEU A 37 -5.61 -2.28 15.92
CA LEU A 37 -4.89 -1.01 15.84
C LEU A 37 -5.83 0.18 15.57
N ILE A 38 -6.79 0.02 14.64
CA ILE A 38 -7.77 1.05 14.30
C ILE A 38 -8.66 1.37 15.50
N MET A 39 -9.14 0.36 16.21
CA MET A 39 -10.02 0.54 17.36
C MET A 39 -9.32 1.26 18.51
N ASP A 40 -8.00 1.13 18.60
CA ASP A 40 -7.19 1.81 19.60
C ASP A 40 -6.68 3.20 19.13
N HIS A 41 -6.94 3.62 17.89
CA HIS A 41 -6.55 4.96 17.41
C HIS A 41 -6.98 6.13 18.33
N PRO A 42 -8.22 6.17 18.88
CA PRO A 42 -8.66 7.27 19.72
C PRO A 42 -7.87 7.42 21.02
N ASN A 43 -7.21 6.35 21.48
CA ASN A 43 -6.43 6.35 22.71
C ASN A 43 -5.01 6.89 22.52
N HIS A 44 -4.61 7.15 21.26
CA HIS A 44 -3.26 7.61 20.92
C HIS A 44 -3.35 8.96 20.22
N ASN A 45 -2.77 9.99 20.82
CA ASN A 45 -2.63 11.28 20.18
C ASN A 45 -1.68 11.18 18.96
N VAL A 46 -1.82 12.12 18.05
CA VAL A 46 -0.89 12.32 16.93
C VAL A 46 -0.30 13.72 17.03
N ASP A 47 0.95 13.88 16.64
CA ASP A 47 1.67 15.15 16.78
C ASP A 47 1.51 16.06 15.56
N SER A 48 0.95 15.52 14.46
CA SER A 48 0.77 16.27 13.20
C SER A 48 -0.39 15.74 12.35
N GLN A 49 -0.85 16.58 11.41
CA GLN A 49 -1.79 16.15 10.38
C GLN A 49 -1.23 15.01 9.51
N ALA A 50 0.08 15.00 9.25
CA ALA A 50 0.73 13.93 8.50
C ALA A 50 0.58 12.57 9.19
N GLU A 51 0.75 12.51 10.52
CA GLU A 51 0.51 11.30 11.31
C GLU A 51 -0.97 10.93 11.39
N SER A 52 -1.86 11.92 11.48
CA SER A 52 -3.30 11.68 11.39
C SER A 52 -3.66 11.01 10.06
N ASP A 53 -3.12 11.50 8.94
CA ASP A 53 -3.37 10.92 7.62
C ASP A 53 -2.76 9.52 7.48
N ALA A 54 -1.60 9.28 8.08
CA ALA A 54 -1.00 7.94 8.15
C ALA A 54 -1.91 6.94 8.89
N LYS A 55 -2.57 7.34 9.98
CA LYS A 55 -3.62 6.53 10.64
C LYS A 55 -4.83 6.28 9.74
N ILE A 56 -5.24 7.25 8.93
CA ILE A 56 -6.31 7.03 7.96
C ILE A 56 -5.87 6.05 6.85
N MET A 57 -4.62 6.08 6.43
CA MET A 57 -4.09 5.10 5.46
C MET A 57 -4.13 3.67 6.01
N LEU A 58 -3.96 3.46 7.32
CA LEU A 58 -4.20 2.14 7.96
C LEU A 58 -5.63 1.65 7.69
N GLN A 59 -6.63 2.51 7.90
CA GLN A 59 -8.04 2.19 7.62
C GLN A 59 -8.27 1.92 6.12
N MET A 60 -7.57 2.64 5.24
CA MET A 60 -7.61 2.36 3.81
C MET A 60 -7.05 0.98 3.47
N ILE A 61 -5.96 0.53 4.11
CA ILE A 61 -5.43 -0.82 3.92
C ILE A 61 -6.41 -1.87 4.45
N PHE A 62 -6.93 -1.69 5.67
CA PHE A 62 -7.94 -2.57 6.25
C PHE A 62 -9.13 -2.77 5.31
N THR A 63 -9.71 -1.68 4.79
CA THR A 63 -10.84 -1.77 3.84
C THR A 63 -10.47 -2.43 2.52
N LYS A 64 -9.24 -2.24 2.02
CA LYS A 64 -8.77 -2.94 0.81
C LYS A 64 -8.67 -4.44 1.03
N ILE A 65 -8.21 -4.88 2.20
CA ILE A 65 -8.22 -6.31 2.57
C ILE A 65 -9.66 -6.82 2.59
N SER A 66 -10.58 -6.09 3.22
CA SER A 66 -12.02 -6.43 3.23
C SER A 66 -12.59 -6.58 1.82
N HIS A 67 -12.26 -5.65 0.91
CA HIS A 67 -12.71 -5.71 -0.48
C HIS A 67 -12.08 -6.88 -1.23
N LEU A 68 -10.78 -7.12 -1.05
CA LEU A 68 -10.08 -8.24 -1.67
C LEU A 68 -10.76 -9.56 -1.26
N ARG A 69 -10.96 -9.79 0.04
CA ARG A 69 -11.66 -10.97 0.58
C ARG A 69 -13.04 -11.16 -0.06
N LYS A 70 -13.87 -10.12 -0.07
CA LYS A 70 -15.21 -10.19 -0.67
C LYS A 70 -15.19 -10.53 -2.16
N ASN A 71 -14.20 -10.04 -2.91
CA ASN A 71 -14.11 -10.34 -4.34
C ASN A 71 -13.60 -11.76 -4.61
N LEU A 72 -12.87 -12.36 -3.67
CA LEU A 72 -12.44 -13.76 -3.74
C LEU A 72 -13.58 -14.75 -3.50
N GLU A 73 -14.69 -14.33 -2.88
CA GLU A 73 -15.92 -15.14 -2.82
C GLU A 73 -16.50 -15.41 -4.23
N GLY A 74 -16.14 -14.59 -5.21
CA GLY A 74 -16.57 -14.70 -6.59
C GLY A 74 -17.98 -14.19 -6.83
N VAL A 75 -18.38 -14.20 -8.10
CA VAL A 75 -19.71 -13.78 -8.54
C VAL A 75 -20.41 -14.97 -9.20
N GLU A 76 -21.66 -15.17 -8.83
CA GLU A 76 -22.58 -16.13 -9.43
C GLU A 76 -23.88 -15.41 -9.81
N TYR A 77 -24.57 -15.91 -10.83
CA TYR A 77 -25.83 -15.31 -11.27
C TYR A 77 -26.77 -16.39 -11.79
N ARG A 78 -28.05 -16.30 -11.45
CA ARG A 78 -29.07 -17.23 -11.94
C ARG A 78 -30.28 -16.45 -12.43
N LYS A 79 -30.78 -16.82 -13.61
CA LYS A 79 -32.04 -16.32 -14.17
C LYS A 79 -32.72 -17.45 -14.93
N ASP A 80 -33.88 -17.87 -14.47
CA ASP A 80 -34.62 -19.01 -15.01
C ASP A 80 -33.71 -20.25 -15.10
N ASP A 81 -33.58 -20.86 -16.29
CA ASP A 81 -32.70 -21.99 -16.55
C ASP A 81 -31.24 -21.60 -16.86
N ALA A 82 -30.94 -20.31 -16.98
CA ALA A 82 -29.58 -19.82 -17.21
C ALA A 82 -28.85 -19.60 -15.88
N PHE A 83 -27.61 -20.09 -15.80
CA PHE A 83 -26.73 -19.88 -14.65
C PHE A 83 -25.32 -19.51 -15.10
N LEU A 84 -24.75 -18.53 -14.39
CA LEU A 84 -23.32 -18.27 -14.34
C LEU A 84 -22.78 -19.01 -13.12
N ASN A 85 -21.91 -20.00 -13.36
CA ASN A 85 -21.14 -20.62 -12.30
C ASN A 85 -20.31 -19.57 -11.55
N ARG A 86 -20.03 -19.81 -10.27
CA ARG A 86 -19.15 -18.95 -9.47
C ARG A 86 -17.80 -18.77 -10.17
N VAL A 87 -17.49 -17.51 -10.50
CA VAL A 87 -16.22 -17.09 -11.11
C VAL A 87 -15.56 -16.03 -10.24
N ILE A 88 -14.23 -16.10 -10.14
CA ILE A 88 -13.41 -15.04 -9.52
C ILE A 88 -12.81 -14.24 -10.65
N ASP A 89 -13.11 -12.95 -10.72
CA ASP A 89 -12.60 -12.07 -11.78
C ASP A 89 -11.17 -11.60 -11.46
N PRO A 90 -10.12 -12.15 -12.12
CA PRO A 90 -8.73 -11.79 -11.84
C PRO A 90 -8.43 -10.35 -12.24
N THR A 91 -9.22 -9.71 -13.11
CA THR A 91 -9.04 -8.31 -13.50
C THR A 91 -9.44 -7.36 -12.37
N ILE A 92 -10.50 -7.70 -11.63
CA ILE A 92 -10.92 -6.98 -10.43
C ILE A 92 -9.90 -7.19 -9.31
N ILE A 93 -9.46 -8.43 -9.09
CA ILE A 93 -8.43 -8.75 -8.09
C ILE A 93 -7.14 -7.98 -8.38
N SER A 94 -6.66 -7.99 -9.62
CA SER A 94 -5.47 -7.23 -10.05
C SER A 94 -5.64 -5.73 -9.84
N SER A 95 -6.82 -5.18 -10.12
CA SER A 95 -7.12 -3.76 -9.92
C SER A 95 -7.05 -3.36 -8.43
N LEU A 96 -7.55 -4.22 -7.54
CA LEU A 96 -7.48 -4.01 -6.10
C LEU A 96 -6.03 -4.08 -5.60
N ILE A 97 -5.25 -5.04 -6.09
CA ILE A 97 -3.86 -5.23 -5.64
C ILE A 97 -2.95 -4.13 -6.19
N ARG A 98 -3.19 -3.64 -7.41
CA ARG A 98 -2.54 -2.40 -7.89
C ARG A 98 -2.81 -1.24 -6.95
N ASN A 99 -4.05 -1.06 -6.53
CA ASN A 99 -4.40 0.04 -5.64
C ASN A 99 -3.81 -0.13 -4.24
N LEU A 100 -3.69 -1.37 -3.77
CA LEU A 100 -2.96 -1.73 -2.56
C LEU A 100 -1.47 -1.36 -2.70
N TYR A 101 -0.81 -1.76 -3.79
CA TYR A 101 0.57 -1.38 -4.11
C TYR A 101 0.75 0.14 -4.08
N GLU A 102 -0.09 0.89 -4.79
CA GLU A 102 -0.01 2.36 -4.83
C GLU A 102 -0.12 2.96 -3.42
N THR A 103 -1.01 2.41 -2.58
CA THR A 103 -1.20 2.88 -1.20
C THR A 103 0.03 2.60 -0.32
N VAL A 104 0.57 1.39 -0.39
CA VAL A 104 1.77 0.96 0.35
C VAL A 104 3.00 1.78 -0.09
N ALA A 105 3.17 1.95 -1.40
CA ALA A 105 4.26 2.71 -1.98
C ALA A 105 4.19 4.20 -1.60
N ILE A 106 2.99 4.81 -1.61
CA ILE A 106 2.80 6.19 -1.13
C ILE A 106 3.12 6.29 0.37
N PHE A 107 2.60 5.36 1.18
CA PHE A 107 2.83 5.36 2.63
C PHE A 107 4.33 5.32 2.93
N ASN A 108 5.05 4.40 2.29
CA ASN A 108 6.48 4.29 2.44
C ASN A 108 7.20 5.56 1.98
N LEU A 109 6.90 6.06 0.77
CA LEU A 109 7.53 7.25 0.21
C LEU A 109 7.39 8.47 1.12
N ILE A 110 6.21 8.68 1.70
CA ILE A 110 5.90 9.86 2.49
C ILE A 110 6.39 9.72 3.93
N PHE A 111 6.22 8.55 4.56
CA PHE A 111 6.37 8.43 6.01
C PHE A 111 7.61 7.65 6.45
N ILE A 112 8.11 6.72 5.63
CA ILE A 112 9.16 5.77 6.02
C ILE A 112 10.49 6.05 5.34
N TYR A 113 10.48 6.29 4.03
CA TYR A 113 11.66 6.66 3.26
C TYR A 113 12.35 7.94 3.75
N PRO A 114 11.65 9.02 4.15
CA PRO A 114 12.32 10.20 4.66
C PRO A 114 12.94 9.93 6.04
N ASP A 115 14.27 9.95 6.06
CA ASP A 115 15.14 9.81 7.21
C ASP A 115 15.19 11.06 8.10
N LYS A 116 14.65 12.19 7.62
CA LYS A 116 14.63 13.49 8.31
C LYS A 116 13.25 14.14 8.23
N LYS A 117 12.91 14.90 9.27
CA LYS A 117 11.64 15.65 9.36
C LYS A 117 11.42 16.57 8.16
N GLU A 118 12.45 17.31 7.74
CA GLU A 118 12.32 18.26 6.61
C GLU A 118 11.98 17.55 5.29
N LYS A 119 12.61 16.40 5.05
CA LYS A 119 12.34 15.58 3.87
C LYS A 119 10.90 15.07 3.87
N ARG A 120 10.40 14.64 5.04
CA ARG A 120 8.98 14.27 5.25
C ARG A 120 8.06 15.46 4.99
N THR A 121 8.37 16.64 5.52
CA THR A 121 7.60 17.88 5.27
C THR A 121 7.49 18.17 3.77
N ILE A 122 8.60 18.10 3.03
CA ILE A 122 8.57 18.34 1.58
C ILE A 122 7.68 17.32 0.86
N LEU A 123 7.87 16.03 1.12
CA LEU A 123 7.14 14.96 0.43
C LEU A 123 5.65 14.95 0.76
N TYR A 124 5.30 15.12 2.04
CA TYR A 124 3.91 15.21 2.50
C TYR A 124 3.21 16.43 1.89
N ASN A 125 3.84 17.62 1.94
CA ASN A 125 3.22 18.83 1.39
C ASN A 125 3.06 18.75 -0.13
N LEU A 126 4.02 18.16 -0.85
CA LEU A 126 3.86 17.88 -2.28
C LEU A 126 2.65 16.98 -2.56
N TRP A 127 2.47 15.93 -1.76
CA TRP A 127 1.35 15.00 -1.89
C TRP A 127 0.00 15.69 -1.66
N VAL A 128 -0.12 16.47 -0.59
CA VAL A 128 -1.34 17.24 -0.28
C VAL A 128 -1.63 18.29 -1.37
N ILE A 129 -0.63 19.08 -1.79
CA ILE A 129 -0.76 20.06 -2.87
C ILE A 129 -1.25 19.39 -4.15
N SER A 130 -0.68 18.23 -4.49
CA SER A 130 -1.08 17.47 -5.68
C SER A 130 -2.54 17.03 -5.61
N GLY A 131 -2.99 16.49 -4.49
CA GLY A 131 -4.38 16.08 -4.26
C GLY A 131 -5.37 17.25 -4.39
N LEU A 132 -5.09 18.35 -3.69
CA LEU A 132 -5.92 19.57 -3.75
C LEU A 132 -5.98 20.13 -5.18
N LYS A 133 -4.86 20.20 -5.89
CA LYS A 133 -4.82 20.67 -7.29
C LYS A 133 -5.48 19.73 -8.29
N TYR A 134 -5.54 18.43 -8.00
CA TYR A 134 -6.23 17.47 -8.85
C TYR A 134 -7.76 17.61 -8.72
N ARG A 135 -8.25 17.76 -7.48
CA ARG A 135 -9.67 18.02 -7.20
C ARG A 135 -10.23 19.20 -7.99
N LYS A 136 -9.40 20.24 -8.22
CA LYS A 136 -9.76 21.40 -9.05
C LYS A 136 -10.29 21.07 -10.44
N ARG A 137 -9.93 19.91 -11.02
CA ARG A 137 -10.43 19.47 -12.33
C ARG A 137 -11.93 19.19 -12.35
N PHE A 138 -12.54 18.95 -11.20
CA PHE A 138 -13.97 18.66 -11.06
C PHE A 138 -14.79 19.87 -10.57
N GLU A 139 -14.18 21.06 -10.55
CA GLU A 139 -14.81 22.31 -10.07
C GLU A 139 -16.06 22.70 -10.86
N GLU A 140 -16.11 22.42 -12.17
CA GLU A 140 -17.26 22.76 -13.00
C GLU A 140 -18.54 22.01 -12.58
N ALA A 141 -18.40 20.76 -12.11
CA ALA A 141 -19.50 19.96 -11.59
C ALA A 141 -19.94 20.36 -10.17
N ALA A 142 -19.03 20.97 -9.39
CA ALA A 142 -19.25 21.31 -7.98
C ALA A 142 -19.93 22.68 -7.74
N LYS A 143 -20.12 23.50 -8.78
CA LYS A 143 -20.70 24.85 -8.69
C LYS A 143 -22.17 24.89 -8.21
N LEU A 144 -22.83 23.75 -8.04
CA LEU A 144 -24.27 23.70 -7.77
C LEU A 144 -24.65 24.03 -6.32
N ASN A 145 -23.80 23.78 -5.29
CA ASN A 145 -24.09 24.15 -3.89
C ASN A 145 -22.77 24.18 -3.06
N GLN A 146 -22.45 25.30 -2.38
CA GLN A 146 -21.36 25.50 -1.37
C GLN A 146 -19.88 25.64 -1.83
N SER A 147 -19.57 25.87 -3.11
CA SER A 147 -18.20 25.68 -3.63
C SER A 147 -17.18 26.83 -3.40
N ILE A 148 -17.57 28.12 -3.38
CA ILE A 148 -16.58 29.23 -3.50
C ILE A 148 -15.69 29.41 -2.25
N GLU A 149 -16.26 29.44 -1.04
CA GLU A 149 -15.48 29.67 0.19
C GLU A 149 -14.49 28.54 0.47
N LYS A 150 -14.90 27.30 0.19
CA LYS A 150 -14.04 26.12 0.29
C LYS A 150 -12.88 26.19 -0.71
N LEU A 151 -13.12 26.70 -1.91
CA LEU A 151 -12.08 26.86 -2.93
C LEU A 151 -11.05 27.94 -2.55
N GLU A 152 -11.47 29.03 -1.94
CA GLU A 152 -10.55 30.06 -1.42
C GLU A 152 -9.73 29.52 -0.24
N ALA A 153 -10.36 28.76 0.68
CA ALA A 153 -9.65 28.09 1.76
C ALA A 153 -8.60 27.09 1.23
N GLU A 154 -8.95 26.25 0.23
CA GLU A 154 -8.00 25.31 -0.38
C GLU A 154 -6.86 26.02 -1.13
N LYS A 155 -7.11 27.18 -1.75
CA LYS A 155 -6.03 28.01 -2.34
C LYS A 155 -5.05 28.48 -1.28
N LYS A 156 -5.55 28.99 -0.16
CA LYS A 156 -4.70 29.45 0.95
C LYS A 156 -3.85 28.30 1.49
N ILE A 157 -4.46 27.13 1.75
CA ILE A 157 -3.74 25.92 2.18
C ILE A 157 -2.62 25.57 1.19
N ILE A 158 -2.87 25.63 -0.11
CA ILE A 158 -1.83 25.34 -1.12
C ILE A 158 -0.66 26.31 -1.03
N GLU A 159 -0.91 27.61 -0.81
CA GLU A 159 0.18 28.59 -0.68
C GLU A 159 0.96 28.41 0.63
N ASP A 160 0.27 28.19 1.75
CA ASP A 160 0.89 27.93 3.05
C ASP A 160 1.81 26.68 2.99
N LEU A 161 1.35 25.60 2.36
CA LEU A 161 2.14 24.37 2.18
C LEU A 161 3.37 24.56 1.28
N LYS A 162 3.28 25.43 0.27
CA LYS A 162 4.45 25.76 -0.57
C LYS A 162 5.47 26.58 0.22
N GLU A 163 4.99 27.55 0.99
CA GLU A 163 5.86 28.36 1.83
C GLU A 163 6.61 27.48 2.84
N GLU A 164 5.91 26.51 3.46
CA GLU A 164 6.55 25.53 4.34
C GLU A 164 7.64 24.72 3.62
N ILE A 165 7.40 24.25 2.38
CA ILE A 165 8.42 23.59 1.56
C ILE A 165 9.64 24.51 1.35
N PHE A 166 9.41 25.74 0.89
CA PHE A 166 10.48 26.68 0.54
C PHE A 166 11.27 27.18 1.75
N ASN A 167 10.66 27.11 2.93
CA ASN A 167 11.29 27.54 4.17
C ASN A 167 12.11 26.45 4.87
N THR A 168 12.02 25.17 4.45
CA THR A 168 12.91 24.12 4.96
C THR A 168 14.38 24.40 4.65
N ASP A 169 15.28 24.03 5.56
CA ASP A 169 16.72 24.22 5.34
C ASP A 169 17.21 23.30 4.21
N LEU A 170 16.68 22.08 4.13
CA LEU A 170 16.88 21.17 3.02
C LEU A 170 16.57 21.80 1.66
N PHE A 171 15.43 22.47 1.47
CA PHE A 171 15.13 23.11 0.18
C PHE A 171 16.12 24.23 -0.15
N LYS A 172 16.47 25.04 0.86
CA LYS A 172 17.40 26.17 0.71
C LYS A 172 18.83 25.74 0.41
N SER A 173 19.25 24.56 0.88
CA SER A 173 20.59 24.02 0.63
C SER A 173 20.75 23.37 -0.74
N LEU A 174 19.65 22.97 -1.39
CA LEU A 174 19.68 22.40 -2.74
C LEU A 174 20.15 23.42 -3.78
N ASP A 175 20.86 22.93 -4.80
CA ASP A 175 21.20 23.75 -5.97
C ASP A 175 19.94 24.15 -6.79
N ASP A 176 20.09 25.16 -7.64
CA ASP A 176 19.02 25.66 -8.52
C ASP A 176 18.34 24.54 -9.33
N LYS A 177 19.11 23.53 -9.75
CA LYS A 177 18.60 22.42 -10.57
C LYS A 177 17.65 21.57 -9.76
N ASN A 178 17.99 21.23 -8.52
CA ASN A 178 17.18 20.38 -7.65
C ASN A 178 16.00 21.13 -7.04
N GLN A 179 16.15 22.43 -6.71
CA GLN A 179 15.01 23.28 -6.35
C GLN A 179 13.97 23.34 -7.48
N LYS A 180 14.42 23.53 -8.74
CA LYS A 180 13.54 23.54 -9.92
C LYS A 180 12.79 22.23 -10.13
N LYS A 181 13.33 21.09 -9.71
CA LYS A 181 12.64 19.79 -9.76
C LYS A 181 11.45 19.75 -8.80
N ILE A 182 11.62 20.21 -7.56
CA ILE A 182 10.53 20.31 -6.56
C ILE A 182 9.45 21.29 -7.05
N ILE A 183 9.85 22.48 -7.52
CA ILE A 183 8.92 23.47 -8.09
C ILE A 183 8.15 22.88 -9.29
N THR A 184 8.82 22.09 -10.13
CA THR A 184 8.19 21.41 -11.25
C THR A 184 7.10 20.43 -10.80
N LYS A 185 7.32 19.69 -9.71
CA LYS A 185 6.36 18.74 -9.14
C LYS A 185 5.12 19.46 -8.57
N ILE A 186 5.32 20.58 -7.87
CA ILE A 186 4.24 21.49 -7.45
C ILE A 186 3.40 21.94 -8.66
N ARG A 187 4.05 22.36 -9.75
CA ARG A 187 3.36 22.83 -10.97
C ARG A 187 2.61 21.71 -11.69
N LYS A 188 3.23 20.54 -11.82
CA LYS A 188 2.69 19.39 -12.54
C LYS A 188 1.66 18.57 -11.76
N LYS A 189 1.37 18.93 -10.50
CA LYS A 189 0.44 18.19 -9.62
C LYS A 189 0.93 16.76 -9.41
N ASP A 190 2.17 16.64 -8.98
CA ASP A 190 2.82 15.36 -8.73
C ASP A 190 3.76 15.52 -7.52
N TYR A 191 4.06 14.40 -6.87
CA TYR A 191 4.79 14.33 -5.61
C TYR A 191 5.82 13.20 -5.59
N LYS A 192 5.83 12.36 -6.63
CA LYS A 192 6.73 11.21 -6.73
C LYS A 192 8.16 11.67 -7.02
N ILE A 193 8.91 11.90 -5.96
CA ILE A 193 10.35 12.21 -5.99
C ILE A 193 11.06 11.50 -4.85
N LYS A 194 12.34 11.22 -5.03
CA LYS A 194 13.26 10.90 -3.93
C LYS A 194 14.28 12.02 -3.77
N ILE A 195 14.79 12.18 -2.56
CA ILE A 195 15.75 13.23 -2.20
C ILE A 195 16.89 12.55 -1.43
N ASP A 196 17.98 12.23 -2.11
CA ASP A 196 19.13 11.55 -1.49
C ASP A 196 20.31 12.51 -1.44
N ALA A 197 20.82 12.76 -0.23
CA ALA A 197 21.74 13.87 0.04
C ALA A 197 21.19 15.20 -0.53
N ASP A 198 21.81 15.72 -1.59
CA ASP A 198 21.41 16.97 -2.26
C ASP A 198 20.83 16.76 -3.67
N ASN A 199 20.52 15.51 -4.05
CA ASN A 199 19.97 15.20 -5.37
C ASN A 199 18.49 14.82 -5.29
N VAL A 200 17.67 15.52 -6.06
CA VAL A 200 16.25 15.25 -6.23
C VAL A 200 16.04 14.43 -7.49
N GLU A 201 15.41 13.27 -7.43
CA GLU A 201 15.09 12.46 -8.61
C GLU A 201 13.59 12.33 -8.79
N PHE A 202 13.14 12.36 -10.05
CA PHE A 202 11.74 12.08 -10.37
C PHE A 202 11.50 10.60 -10.40
N LEU A 203 10.41 10.17 -9.76
CA LEU A 203 9.96 8.79 -9.76
C LEU A 203 8.67 8.66 -10.59
N ASN A 204 8.55 7.53 -11.28
CA ASN A 204 7.29 7.00 -11.76
C ASN A 204 6.75 5.93 -10.77
N TRP A 205 5.60 5.33 -11.08
CA TRP A 205 5.00 4.31 -10.19
C TRP A 205 5.84 3.04 -10.05
N GLN A 206 6.49 2.60 -11.12
CA GLN A 206 7.38 1.46 -11.10
C GLN A 206 8.64 1.75 -10.27
N ASP A 207 9.15 2.99 -10.31
CA ASP A 207 10.34 3.37 -9.55
C ASP A 207 10.10 3.42 -8.03
N LEU A 208 8.84 3.47 -7.56
CA LEU A 208 8.55 3.50 -6.12
C LEU A 208 8.94 2.20 -5.41
N THR A 209 9.11 1.08 -6.13
CA THR A 209 9.65 -0.15 -5.53
C THR A 209 11.04 0.05 -4.94
N SER A 210 11.83 0.97 -5.50
CA SER A 210 13.17 1.29 -5.00
C SER A 210 13.17 1.94 -3.62
N THR A 211 12.06 2.57 -3.20
CA THR A 211 11.96 3.18 -1.86
C THR A 211 11.51 2.17 -0.79
N LEU A 212 10.86 1.08 -1.21
CA LEU A 212 10.32 0.06 -0.31
C LEU A 212 11.39 -0.84 0.32
N GLY A 213 12.62 -0.83 -0.21
CA GLY A 213 13.74 -1.60 0.33
C GLY A 213 13.75 -3.08 -0.07
N PHE A 214 13.12 -3.43 -1.20
CA PHE A 214 13.15 -4.80 -1.72
C PHE A 214 14.58 -5.27 -2.01
N THR A 215 14.91 -6.48 -1.57
CA THR A 215 16.18 -7.16 -1.89
C THR A 215 16.07 -8.07 -3.12
N THR A 216 14.84 -8.39 -3.52
CA THR A 216 14.54 -9.28 -4.63
C THR A 216 13.99 -8.51 -5.83
N LYS A 217 14.30 -9.00 -7.04
CA LYS A 217 13.75 -8.49 -8.29
C LYS A 217 12.29 -8.89 -8.54
N MET A 218 11.68 -9.59 -7.59
CA MET A 218 10.30 -10.10 -7.70
C MET A 218 9.30 -8.97 -8.00
N PHE A 219 9.59 -7.76 -7.50
CA PHE A 219 8.70 -6.61 -7.61
C PHE A 219 9.10 -5.61 -8.73
N ASP A 220 10.16 -5.88 -9.51
CA ASP A 220 10.71 -4.94 -10.51
C ASP A 220 9.70 -4.52 -11.60
N ASN A 221 8.62 -5.28 -11.79
CA ASN A 221 7.56 -4.97 -12.75
C ASN A 221 6.14 -5.04 -12.16
N ILE A 222 5.99 -5.05 -10.83
CA ILE A 222 4.69 -5.24 -10.17
C ILE A 222 3.62 -4.27 -10.66
N TYR A 223 3.97 -2.99 -10.80
CA TYR A 223 3.02 -1.97 -11.23
C TYR A 223 2.55 -2.20 -12.67
N ASN A 224 3.49 -2.52 -13.56
CA ASN A 224 3.18 -2.82 -14.96
C ASN A 224 2.35 -4.11 -15.08
N HIS A 225 2.69 -5.15 -14.30
CA HIS A 225 1.97 -6.42 -14.25
C HIS A 225 0.49 -6.19 -13.95
N PHE A 226 0.16 -5.54 -12.82
CA PHE A 226 -1.24 -5.30 -12.50
C PHE A 226 -1.93 -4.27 -13.42
N SER A 227 -1.17 -3.33 -13.98
CA SER A 227 -1.71 -2.38 -14.96
C SER A 227 -2.19 -3.05 -16.24
N LEU A 228 -1.55 -4.15 -16.68
CA LEU A 228 -2.01 -4.93 -17.85
C LEU A 228 -3.42 -5.48 -17.66
N HIS A 229 -3.77 -5.85 -16.42
CA HIS A 229 -5.03 -6.48 -16.04
C HIS A 229 -6.11 -5.47 -15.60
N THR A 230 -5.71 -4.25 -15.23
CA THR A 230 -6.65 -3.19 -14.79
C THR A 230 -7.34 -2.48 -15.96
N HIS A 231 -6.66 -2.39 -17.11
CA HIS A 231 -7.20 -1.76 -18.30
C HIS A 231 -7.79 -2.82 -19.25
N PRO A 232 -8.78 -2.48 -20.11
CA PRO A 232 -9.33 -3.40 -21.10
C PRO A 232 -8.35 -3.61 -22.27
N THR A 233 -7.12 -4.03 -21.95
CA THR A 233 -6.12 -4.44 -22.91
C THR A 233 -6.54 -5.77 -23.53
N ASN A 234 -5.98 -6.10 -24.69
CA ASN A 234 -6.22 -7.42 -25.28
C ASN A 234 -5.83 -8.55 -24.30
N VAL A 235 -4.80 -8.34 -23.47
CA VAL A 235 -4.39 -9.27 -22.42
C VAL A 235 -5.47 -9.51 -21.37
N ALA A 236 -6.02 -8.44 -20.81
CA ALA A 236 -7.12 -8.54 -19.85
C ALA A 236 -8.34 -9.25 -20.47
N VAL A 237 -8.65 -8.98 -21.75
CA VAL A 237 -9.80 -9.60 -22.44
C VAL A 237 -9.63 -11.12 -22.59
N PHE A 238 -8.47 -11.60 -23.09
CA PHE A 238 -8.31 -13.05 -23.27
C PHE A 238 -8.19 -13.80 -21.94
N GLN A 239 -7.63 -13.17 -20.90
CA GLN A 239 -7.62 -13.77 -19.56
C GLN A 239 -9.01 -13.81 -18.94
N PHE A 240 -9.80 -12.76 -19.14
CA PHE A 240 -11.19 -12.73 -18.73
C PHE A 240 -12.00 -13.83 -19.45
N GLN A 241 -11.79 -14.01 -20.75
CA GLN A 241 -12.38 -15.12 -21.50
C GLN A 241 -11.96 -16.49 -20.93
N GLY A 242 -10.70 -16.63 -20.51
CA GLY A 242 -10.15 -17.86 -19.94
C GLY A 242 -10.85 -18.33 -18.67
N MET A 243 -11.54 -17.45 -17.94
CA MET A 243 -12.32 -17.83 -16.76
C MET A 243 -13.51 -18.75 -17.05
N PHE A 244 -14.01 -18.69 -18.27
CA PHE A 244 -15.16 -19.50 -18.71
C PHE A 244 -14.73 -20.82 -19.37
N GLY A 245 -13.42 -21.09 -19.45
CA GLY A 245 -12.85 -22.35 -19.96
C GLY A 245 -12.70 -23.43 -18.89
N ASN A 246 -12.38 -24.65 -19.32
CA ASN A 246 -12.27 -25.81 -18.43
C ASN A 246 -11.00 -25.82 -17.57
N ASP A 247 -9.88 -25.28 -18.08
CA ASP A 247 -8.56 -25.41 -17.47
C ASP A 247 -8.28 -24.40 -16.34
N LYS A 248 -9.26 -23.51 -16.04
CA LYS A 248 -9.24 -22.48 -14.98
C LYS A 248 -7.87 -21.81 -14.71
N PRO A 249 -7.10 -21.37 -15.73
CA PRO A 249 -5.77 -20.79 -15.55
C PRO A 249 -5.78 -19.48 -14.74
N PHE A 250 -6.94 -18.86 -14.58
CA PHE A 250 -7.13 -17.67 -13.75
C PHE A 250 -6.87 -17.90 -12.26
N LEU A 251 -6.98 -19.15 -11.77
CA LEU A 251 -6.75 -19.46 -10.35
C LEU A 251 -5.27 -19.25 -10.00
N GLU A 252 -4.34 -19.73 -10.83
CA GLU A 252 -2.90 -19.53 -10.65
C GLU A 252 -2.50 -18.05 -10.68
N LEU A 253 -3.08 -17.28 -11.61
CA LEU A 253 -2.88 -15.83 -11.68
C LEU A 253 -3.40 -15.14 -10.42
N THR A 254 -4.56 -15.56 -9.93
CA THR A 254 -5.16 -15.05 -8.69
C THR A 254 -4.26 -15.39 -7.50
N TYR A 255 -3.76 -16.63 -7.39
CA TYR A 255 -2.83 -17.03 -6.32
C TYR A 255 -1.56 -16.21 -6.29
N THR A 256 -0.92 -16.05 -7.44
CA THR A 256 0.30 -15.23 -7.58
C THR A 256 0.02 -13.80 -7.12
N SER A 257 -1.09 -13.23 -7.58
CA SER A 257 -1.51 -11.88 -7.19
C SER A 257 -1.75 -11.76 -5.68
N LEU A 258 -2.42 -12.75 -5.06
CA LEU A 258 -2.68 -12.76 -3.62
C LEU A 258 -1.39 -12.82 -2.80
N ARG A 259 -0.40 -13.61 -3.22
CA ARG A 259 0.91 -13.66 -2.55
C ARG A 259 1.61 -12.31 -2.59
N GLU A 260 1.56 -11.62 -3.73
CA GLU A 260 2.08 -10.25 -3.85
C GLU A 260 1.34 -9.28 -2.92
N ALA A 261 0.00 -9.39 -2.83
CA ALA A 261 -0.80 -8.58 -1.91
C ALA A 261 -0.43 -8.81 -0.44
N ILE A 262 -0.24 -10.08 -0.04
CA ILE A 262 0.16 -10.49 1.31
C ILE A 262 1.53 -9.89 1.65
N ILE A 263 2.50 -9.94 0.73
CA ILE A 263 3.82 -9.31 0.94
C ILE A 263 3.67 -7.79 1.11
N LEU A 264 2.88 -7.12 0.27
CA LEU A 264 2.66 -5.68 0.36
C LEU A 264 2.00 -5.25 1.68
N ILE A 265 1.02 -6.02 2.17
CA ILE A 265 0.34 -5.74 3.45
C ILE A 265 1.30 -5.95 4.62
N SER A 266 2.09 -7.03 4.59
CA SER A 266 3.12 -7.30 5.60
C SER A 266 4.17 -6.18 5.67
N ILE A 267 4.63 -5.68 4.52
CA ILE A 267 5.51 -4.50 4.43
C ILE A 267 4.86 -3.27 5.05
N PHE A 268 3.59 -3.02 4.73
CA PHE A 268 2.86 -1.89 5.29
C PHE A 268 2.70 -1.99 6.81
N ILE A 269 2.40 -3.18 7.34
CA ILE A 269 2.30 -3.40 8.78
C ILE A 269 3.63 -3.08 9.47
N ALA A 270 4.75 -3.62 8.97
CA ALA A 270 6.07 -3.36 9.51
C ALA A 270 6.43 -1.87 9.45
N ASP A 271 6.12 -1.21 8.33
CA ASP A 271 6.33 0.22 8.14
C ASP A 271 5.46 1.05 9.09
N TYR A 272 4.21 0.65 9.33
CA TYR A 272 3.31 1.33 10.25
C TYR A 272 3.79 1.23 11.70
N ILE A 273 4.26 0.05 12.13
CA ILE A 273 4.87 -0.14 13.46
C ILE A 273 6.15 0.70 13.59
N LYS A 274 6.97 0.77 12.53
CA LYS A 274 8.16 1.63 12.50
C LYS A 274 7.82 3.11 12.64
N LEU A 275 6.73 3.57 12.01
CA LEU A 275 6.25 4.94 12.12
C LEU A 275 5.67 5.24 13.51
N PHE A 276 5.00 4.27 14.12
CA PHE A 276 4.40 4.37 15.44
C PHE A 276 4.94 3.28 16.39
N PRO A 277 6.15 3.44 16.95
CA PRO A 277 6.81 2.40 17.75
C PRO A 277 6.00 1.88 18.94
N ALA A 278 5.08 2.68 19.48
CA ALA A 278 4.14 2.27 20.52
C ALA A 278 3.27 1.05 20.12
N ARG A 279 3.11 0.80 18.81
CA ARG A 279 2.37 -0.33 18.25
C ARG A 279 3.13 -1.65 18.26
N MET A 280 4.41 -1.63 18.65
CA MET A 280 5.18 -2.85 18.83
C MET A 280 4.54 -3.74 19.89
N GLU A 281 4.05 -3.16 21.00
CA GLU A 281 3.42 -3.93 22.07
C GLU A 281 2.15 -4.64 21.57
N ASP A 282 1.36 -3.98 20.72
CA ASP A 282 0.17 -4.60 20.12
C ASP A 282 0.55 -5.80 19.23
N PHE A 283 1.65 -5.69 18.48
CA PHE A 283 2.17 -6.79 17.66
C PHE A 283 2.70 -7.94 18.51
N GLU A 284 3.44 -7.66 19.57
CA GLU A 284 4.03 -8.68 20.45
C GLU A 284 3.00 -9.44 21.29
N ARG A 285 1.77 -8.91 21.45
CA ARG A 285 0.64 -9.61 22.08
C ARG A 285 0.00 -10.67 21.20
N LEU A 286 0.21 -10.63 19.88
CA LEU A 286 -0.28 -11.67 18.97
C LEU A 286 0.34 -13.02 19.34
N ASP A 287 -0.34 -14.11 18.99
CA ASP A 287 0.28 -15.42 19.14
C ASP A 287 1.50 -15.55 18.21
N LEU A 288 2.40 -16.49 18.55
CA LEU A 288 3.66 -16.65 17.83
C LEU A 288 3.43 -16.92 16.32
N MET A 289 2.38 -17.65 15.95
CA MET A 289 2.13 -17.99 14.55
C MET A 289 1.64 -16.77 13.77
N GLN A 290 0.80 -15.94 14.37
CA GLN A 290 0.35 -14.67 13.80
C GLN A 290 1.52 -13.70 13.62
N GLN A 291 2.41 -13.60 14.62
CA GLN A 291 3.63 -12.80 14.50
C GLN A 291 4.52 -13.30 13.35
N ILE A 292 4.71 -14.62 13.23
CA ILE A 292 5.48 -15.22 12.14
C ILE A 292 4.84 -14.92 10.78
N ALA A 293 3.52 -15.10 10.64
CA ALA A 293 2.80 -14.86 9.40
C ALA A 293 2.97 -13.42 8.91
N ILE A 294 2.83 -12.45 9.82
CA ILE A 294 3.02 -11.02 9.51
C ILE A 294 4.48 -10.70 9.24
N ASN A 295 5.43 -11.15 10.06
CA ASN A 295 6.82 -10.68 9.98
C ASN A 295 7.61 -11.33 8.84
N PHE A 296 7.36 -12.61 8.56
CA PHE A 296 8.15 -13.39 7.59
C PHE A 296 8.10 -12.79 6.19
N GLN A 297 6.92 -12.45 5.67
CA GLN A 297 6.78 -11.99 4.28
C GLN A 297 7.56 -10.69 4.05
N ASN A 298 7.49 -9.79 5.02
CA ASN A 298 8.26 -8.56 5.08
C ASN A 298 9.78 -8.82 5.14
N ARG A 299 10.26 -9.67 6.08
CA ARG A 299 11.68 -10.02 6.19
C ARG A 299 12.20 -10.71 4.92
N MET A 300 11.43 -11.63 4.36
CA MET A 300 11.78 -12.32 3.11
C MET A 300 11.94 -11.33 1.95
N ALA A 301 11.05 -10.34 1.85
CA ALA A 301 11.07 -9.38 0.75
C ALA A 301 12.15 -8.30 0.89
N ARG A 302 12.52 -7.92 2.13
CA ARG A 302 13.37 -6.74 2.41
C ARG A 302 14.67 -7.05 3.17
N GLY A 303 14.83 -8.27 3.68
CA GLY A 303 15.98 -8.72 4.46
C GLY A 303 15.83 -8.48 5.97
N ASP A 304 16.83 -8.94 6.73
CA ASP A 304 16.81 -9.02 8.20
C ASP A 304 16.61 -7.66 8.89
N ASN A 305 17.17 -6.58 8.31
CA ASN A 305 17.08 -5.23 8.85
C ASN A 305 15.65 -4.65 8.88
N TYR A 306 14.69 -5.34 8.25
CA TYR A 306 13.29 -4.95 8.24
C TYR A 306 12.42 -5.82 9.15
N SER A 307 12.99 -6.82 9.84
CA SER A 307 12.23 -7.64 10.78
C SER A 307 11.55 -6.77 11.84
N ILE A 308 10.30 -7.11 12.18
CA ILE A 308 9.54 -6.39 13.21
C ILE A 308 10.12 -6.71 14.60
N ASN A 309 10.36 -7.99 14.87
CA ASN A 309 11.03 -8.50 16.08
C ASN A 309 11.75 -9.83 15.78
N ASP A 310 12.18 -10.53 16.82
CA ASP A 310 12.96 -11.78 16.72
C ASP A 310 12.08 -13.05 16.66
N CYS A 311 10.76 -12.93 16.42
CA CYS A 311 9.85 -14.09 16.42
C CYS A 311 10.26 -15.21 15.45
N LEU A 312 10.99 -14.87 14.39
CA LEU A 312 11.44 -15.80 13.36
C LEU A 312 12.64 -16.67 13.81
N GLU A 313 13.36 -16.29 14.87
CA GLU A 313 14.40 -17.14 15.49
C GLU A 313 13.80 -18.44 16.05
N SER A 314 12.51 -18.42 16.40
CA SER A 314 11.79 -19.65 16.81
C SER A 314 11.76 -20.73 15.73
N LEU A 315 12.00 -20.36 14.46
CA LEU A 315 12.06 -21.27 13.32
C LEU A 315 13.46 -21.83 13.04
N GLU A 316 14.53 -21.30 13.64
CA GLU A 316 15.95 -21.66 13.39
C GLU A 316 16.47 -22.78 14.30
#